data_AF-X0SXJ8-F1
#
_entry.id   AF-X0SXJ8-F1
#
_cell.length_a   1.000
_cell.length_b   1.000
_cell.length_c   1.000
_cell.angle_alpha   90.00
_cell.angle_beta   90.00
_cell.angle_gamma   90.00
#
_symmetry.space_group_name_H-M   'P 1'
#
loop_
_entity.id
_entity.type
_entity.pdbx_description
1 polymer ?
#
loop_
_entity_poly.entity_id
_entity_poly.type
_entity_poly.pdbx_seq_one_letter_code
_entity_poly.pdbx_strand_id
1 'polypeptide(L)'
;MSGLDDFRYWVSQGVKAFNQKQYNEALDHMLHALESDPTQIMVWINLSSIYTVIGELDKALDCRFNLIKFHPEINTEKEYLQKLYEILPDKNKIELKE
;
A
#
# COMPACT_ATOMS: atom_id res chain seq x y z
N MET A 1 18.00 -7.64 20.27
CA MET A 1 17.41 -7.63 18.92
C MET A 1 17.84 -6.34 18.26
N SER A 2 18.69 -6.43 17.23
CA SER A 2 19.10 -5.31 16.40
C SER A 2 17.85 -4.70 15.75
N GLY A 3 17.58 -3.41 15.97
CA GLY A 3 16.37 -2.73 15.48
C GLY A 3 16.30 -2.52 13.96
N LEU A 4 16.97 -3.36 13.17
CA LEU A 4 17.07 -3.29 11.72
C LEU A 4 16.05 -4.20 11.01
N ASP A 5 15.41 -5.13 11.73
CA ASP A 5 14.40 -6.05 11.18
C ASP A 5 12.95 -5.67 11.57
N ASP A 6 12.75 -4.50 12.18
CA ASP A 6 11.43 -4.00 12.56
C ASP A 6 10.82 -3.20 11.39
N PHE A 7 9.58 -3.53 11.00
CA PHE A 7 8.83 -2.78 9.98
C PHE A 7 8.87 -1.26 10.22
N ARG A 8 8.93 -0.82 11.48
CA ARG A 8 8.99 0.61 11.84
C ARG A 8 10.24 1.30 11.30
N TYR A 9 11.38 0.61 11.30
CA TYR A 9 12.62 1.14 10.73
C TYR A 9 12.45 1.39 9.23
N TRP A 10 11.97 0.37 8.52
CA TRP A 10 11.75 0.43 7.08
C TRP A 10 10.67 1.45 6.69
N VAL A 11 9.58 1.55 7.44
CA VAL A 11 8.57 2.60 7.26
C VAL A 11 9.19 3.99 7.42
N SER A 12 10.03 4.18 8.44
CA SER A 12 10.70 5.47 8.67
C SER A 12 11.61 5.86 7.49
N GLN A 13 12.40 4.91 6.98
CA GLN A 13 13.24 5.15 5.80
C GLN A 13 12.38 5.44 4.55
N GLY A 14 11.32 4.66 4.33
CA GLY A 14 10.45 4.85 3.17
C GLY A 14 9.71 6.19 3.18
N VAL A 15 9.22 6.66 4.34
CA VAL A 15 8.62 7.99 4.47
C VAL A 15 9.65 9.09 4.20
N LYS A 16 10.89 8.93 4.68
CA LYS A 16 11.97 9.89 4.42
C LYS A 16 12.29 9.98 2.93
N ALA A 17 12.48 8.84 2.25
CA ALA A 17 12.72 8.77 0.81
C ALA A 17 11.54 9.36 0.01
N PHE A 18 10.30 9.09 0.44
CA PHE A 18 9.10 9.67 -0.18
C PHE A 18 9.09 11.20 -0.09
N ASN A 19 9.41 11.76 1.07
CA ASN A 19 9.51 13.22 1.26
C ASN A 19 10.63 13.85 0.42
N GLN A 20 11.66 13.06 0.09
CA GLN A 20 12.73 13.44 -0.82
C GLN A 20 12.38 13.21 -2.31
N LYS A 21 11.14 12.78 -2.59
CA LYS A 21 10.63 12.41 -3.93
C LYS A 21 11.39 11.25 -4.59
N GLN A 22 12.11 10.47 -3.80
CA GLN A 22 12.81 9.26 -4.25
C GLN A 22 11.84 8.08 -4.18
N TYR A 23 10.86 8.05 -5.08
CA TYR A 23 9.73 7.12 -4.97
C TYR A 23 10.13 5.65 -5.12
N ASN A 24 11.14 5.33 -5.96
CA ASN A 24 11.62 3.96 -6.11
C ASN A 24 12.30 3.45 -4.83
N GLU A 25 13.10 4.29 -4.17
CA GLU A 25 13.73 3.95 -2.89
C GLU A 25 12.69 3.86 -1.77
N ALA A 26 11.70 4.76 -1.76
CA ALA A 26 10.57 4.68 -0.85
C ALA A 26 9.79 3.37 -1.01
N LEU A 27 9.60 2.92 -2.25
CA LEU A 27 8.96 1.64 -2.55
C LEU A 27 9.76 0.48 -1.97
N ASP A 28 11.07 0.46 -2.23
CA ASP A 28 11.96 -0.62 -1.78
C ASP A 28 11.94 -0.75 -0.25
N HIS A 29 12.01 0.37 0.46
CA HIS A 29 11.86 0.39 1.92
C HIS A 29 10.49 -0.10 2.37
N MET A 30 9.40 0.29 1.71
CA MET A 30 8.07 -0.18 2.10
C MET A 30 7.85 -1.66 1.80
N LEU A 31 8.51 -2.23 0.78
CA LEU A 31 8.50 -3.67 0.52
C LEU A 31 9.24 -4.44 1.62
N HIS A 32 10.40 -3.95 2.08
CA HIS A 32 11.09 -4.54 3.25
C HIS A 32 10.24 -4.44 4.52
N ALA A 33 9.52 -3.32 4.72
CA ALA A 33 8.58 -3.20 5.85
C ALA A 33 7.46 -4.25 5.77
N LEU A 34 6.98 -4.53 4.56
CA LEU A 34 5.94 -5.52 4.31
C LEU A 34 6.43 -6.97 4.52
N GLU A 35 7.69 -7.26 4.14
CA GLU A 35 8.32 -8.56 4.41
C GLU A 35 8.51 -8.82 5.91
N SER A 36 8.81 -7.77 6.68
CA SER A 36 8.92 -7.83 8.14
C SER A 36 7.57 -8.10 8.81
N ASP A 37 6.52 -7.36 8.43
CA ASP A 37 5.17 -7.59 8.93
C ASP A 37 4.10 -7.19 7.87
N PRO A 38 3.46 -8.18 7.21
CA PRO A 38 2.48 -7.92 6.17
C PRO A 38 1.11 -7.48 6.72
N THR A 39 0.90 -7.53 8.04
CA THR A 39 -0.36 -7.11 8.67
C THR A 39 -0.35 -5.61 9.01
N GLN A 40 0.73 -4.89 8.73
CA GLN A 40 0.79 -3.49 9.11
C GLN A 40 0.02 -2.58 8.14
N ILE A 41 -1.15 -2.11 8.59
CA ILE A 41 -2.04 -1.18 7.86
C ILE A 41 -1.26 -0.01 7.23
N MET A 42 -0.39 0.63 8.01
CA MET A 42 0.39 1.79 7.57
C MET A 42 1.31 1.48 6.38
N VAL A 43 1.84 0.26 6.29
CA VAL A 43 2.70 -0.16 5.17
C VAL A 43 1.88 -0.19 3.88
N TRP A 44 0.71 -0.81 3.91
CA TRP A 44 -0.20 -0.86 2.75
C TRP A 44 -0.69 0.51 2.30
N ILE A 45 -1.02 1.40 3.24
CA ILE A 45 -1.43 2.79 2.94
C ILE A 45 -0.28 3.55 2.26
N ASN A 46 0.94 3.42 2.78
CA ASN A 46 2.10 4.10 2.23
C ASN A 46 2.48 3.55 0.85
N LEU A 47 2.49 2.22 0.67
CA LEU A 47 2.70 1.58 -0.65
C LEU A 47 1.66 2.07 -1.67
N SER A 48 0.39 2.07 -1.31
CA SER A 48 -0.68 2.56 -2.18
C SER A 48 -0.47 4.02 -2.59
N SER A 49 -0.04 4.86 -1.64
CA SER A 49 0.24 6.27 -1.90
C SER A 49 1.45 6.45 -2.83
N ILE A 50 2.53 5.67 -2.62
CA ILE A 50 3.70 5.68 -3.49
C ILE A 50 3.33 5.25 -4.91
N TYR A 51 2.63 4.13 -5.06
CA TYR A 51 2.16 3.62 -6.36
C TYR A 51 1.27 4.63 -7.09
N THR A 52 0.38 5.30 -6.37
CA THR A 52 -0.47 6.37 -6.93
C THR A 52 0.37 7.51 -7.49
N VAL A 53 1.40 7.95 -6.76
CA VAL A 53 2.26 9.07 -7.15
C VAL A 53 3.11 8.74 -8.38
N ILE A 54 3.56 7.49 -8.53
CA ILE A 54 4.33 7.05 -9.69
C ILE A 54 3.45 6.63 -10.89
N GLY A 55 2.12 6.70 -10.76
CA GLY A 55 1.16 6.41 -11.82
C GLY A 55 0.78 4.92 -11.97
N GLU A 56 1.24 4.06 -11.07
CA GLU A 56 0.97 2.61 -11.07
C GLU A 56 -0.33 2.31 -10.31
N LEU A 57 -1.45 2.82 -10.83
CA LEU A 57 -2.75 2.77 -10.14
C LEU A 57 -3.25 1.35 -9.86
N ASP A 58 -2.96 0.39 -10.75
CA ASP A 58 -3.34 -1.02 -10.57
C ASP A 58 -2.69 -1.60 -9.30
N LYS A 59 -1.40 -1.32 -9.07
CA LYS A 59 -0.69 -1.76 -7.86
C LYS A 59 -1.15 -1.00 -6.61
N ALA A 60 -1.49 0.28 -6.76
CA ALA A 60 -2.05 1.06 -5.67
C ALA A 60 -3.38 0.46 -5.18
N LEU A 61 -4.20 -0.04 -6.10
CA LEU A 61 -5.44 -0.76 -5.84
C LEU A 61 -5.18 -2.12 -5.17
N ASP A 62 -4.24 -2.91 -5.69
CA ASP A 62 -3.84 -4.18 -5.08
C ASP A 62 -3.41 -4.01 -3.62
N CYS A 63 -2.71 -2.93 -3.29
CA CYS A 63 -2.33 -2.63 -1.91
C CYS A 63 -3.56 -2.41 -1.01
N ARG A 64 -4.61 -1.74 -1.52
CA ARG A 64 -5.86 -1.50 -0.80
C ARG A 64 -6.67 -2.77 -0.63
N PHE A 65 -6.68 -3.66 -1.62
CA PHE A 65 -7.29 -4.99 -1.49
C PHE A 65 -6.60 -5.83 -0.42
N ASN A 66 -5.27 -5.88 -0.44
CA ASN A 66 -4.51 -6.63 0.56
C ASN A 66 -4.73 -6.07 1.97
N LEU A 67 -4.79 -4.74 2.13
CA LEU A 67 -5.12 -4.11 3.41
C LEU A 67 -6.45 -4.64 3.96
N ILE A 68 -7.52 -4.67 3.16
CA ILE A 68 -8.82 -5.18 3.59
C ILE A 68 -8.80 -6.69 3.86
N LYS A 69 -7.99 -7.45 3.11
CA LYS A 69 -7.83 -8.89 3.34
C LYS A 69 -7.25 -9.18 4.73
N PHE A 70 -6.29 -8.39 5.18
CA PHE A 70 -5.71 -8.51 6.54
C PHE A 70 -6.56 -7.83 7.61
N HIS A 71 -7.26 -6.75 7.25
CA HIS A 71 -8.07 -5.94 8.16
C HIS A 71 -9.49 -5.69 7.61
N PRO A 72 -10.35 -6.72 7.60
CA PRO A 72 -11.69 -6.64 7.04
C PRO A 72 -12.61 -5.65 7.80
N GLU A 73 -12.23 -5.26 9.02
CA GLU A 73 -12.90 -4.29 9.88
C GLU A 73 -12.75 -2.83 9.43
N ILE A 74 -11.78 -2.53 8.55
CA ILE A 74 -11.54 -1.17 8.06
C ILE A 74 -12.55 -0.83 6.97
N ASN A 75 -13.74 -0.39 7.40
CA ASN A 75 -14.86 -0.07 6.51
C ASN A 75 -14.55 1.11 5.55
N THR A 76 -13.69 2.04 5.95
CA THR A 76 -13.32 3.21 5.14
C THR A 76 -12.63 2.84 3.83
N GLU A 77 -11.88 1.74 3.79
CA GLU A 77 -11.17 1.31 2.60
C GLU A 77 -12.10 0.60 1.61
N LYS A 78 -13.13 -0.11 2.11
CA LYS A 78 -14.19 -0.67 1.26
C LYS A 78 -14.96 0.43 0.54
N GLU A 79 -15.29 1.50 1.24
CA GLU A 79 -15.94 2.68 0.65
C GLU A 79 -15.04 3.40 -0.36
N TYR A 80 -13.73 3.50 -0.07
CA TYR A 80 -12.75 4.07 -0.98
C TYR A 80 -12.65 3.27 -2.29
N LEU A 81 -12.57 1.93 -2.18
CA LEU A 81 -12.55 1.05 -3.33
C LEU A 81 -13.83 1.15 -4.15
N GLN A 82 -15.02 1.15 -3.52
CA GLN A 82 -16.29 1.33 -4.23
C GLN A 82 -16.30 2.62 -5.08
N LYS A 83 -15.86 3.74 -4.50
CA LYS A 83 -15.76 5.01 -5.24
C LYS A 83 -14.77 4.93 -6.39
N LEU A 84 -13.63 4.27 -6.18
CA LEU A 84 -12.60 4.09 -7.21
C LEU A 84 -13.08 3.16 -8.34
N TYR A 85 -13.87 2.13 -8.03
CA TYR A 85 -14.53 1.25 -9.01
C TYR A 85 -15.55 1.99 -9.88
N GLU A 86 -16.30 2.94 -9.30
CA GLU A 86 -17.32 3.69 -10.04
C GLU A 86 -16.71 4.61 -11.10
N ILE A 87 -15.48 5.09 -10.89
CA ILE A 87 -14.78 6.00 -11.80
C ILE A 87 -13.84 5.28 -12.79
N LEU A 88 -13.56 3.98 -12.60
CA LEU A 88 -12.71 3.22 -13.51
C LEU A 88 -13.44 2.88 -14.81
N PRO A 89 -12.86 3.18 -16.00
CA PRO A 89 -13.49 2.89 -17.29
C PRO A 89 -13.65 1.39 -17.58
N ASP A 90 -12.80 0.56 -16.98
CA ASP A 90 -12.71 -0.87 -17.26
C ASP A 90 -12.82 -1.70 -15.98
N LYS A 91 -14.08 -1.99 -15.61
CA LYS A 91 -14.46 -2.71 -14.38
C LYS A 91 -13.99 -4.17 -14.35
N ASN A 92 -13.47 -4.70 -15.46
CA ASN A 92 -13.12 -6.11 -15.62
C ASN A 92 -11.69 -6.46 -15.16
N LYS A 93 -10.83 -5.48 -14.87
CA LYS A 93 -9.42 -5.75 -14.50
C LYS A 93 -9.19 -6.13 -13.05
N ILE A 94 -10.19 -5.93 -12.20
CA ILE A 94 -10.03 -6.08 -10.77
C ILE A 94 -11.11 -7.05 -10.29
N GLU A 95 -10.88 -8.33 -10.61
CA GLU A 95 -11.63 -9.43 -10.00
C GLU A 95 -11.37 -9.38 -8.48
N LEU A 96 -12.34 -8.84 -7.74
CA LEU A 96 -12.55 -9.25 -6.36
C LEU A 96 -12.89 -10.74 -6.43
N LYS A 97 -11.86 -11.59 -6.36
CA LYS A 97 -12.06 -13.01 -6.19
C LYS A 97 -12.69 -13.19 -4.81
N GLU A 98 -13.99 -13.45 -4.86
CA GLU A 98 -14.84 -13.83 -3.73
C GLU A 98 -14.19 -14.94 -2.88
#